data_AF-A0A382HKM8-F1
#
_entry.id   AF-A0A382HKM8-F1
#
_cell.length_a   1.000
_cell.length_b   1.000
_cell.length_c   1.000
_cell.angle_alpha   90.00
_cell.angle_beta   90.00
_cell.angle_gamma   90.00
#
_symmetry.space_group_name_H-M   'P 1'
#
loop_
_entity.id
_entity.type
_entity.pdbx_description
1 polymer ?
#
loop_
_entity_poly.entity_id
_entity_poly.type
_entity_poly.pdbx_seq_one_letter_code
_entity_poly.pdbx_strand_id
1 'polypeptide(L)'
;MNSDGDRVAIGAHLNDGTASNAGHVRVYEYSSGSWSQLGSDIDGEAANDRSGYSVSINSAGDRVAIGAHLNGGTASQAGHVRVYAYSSGSWTQ
;
A
#
# COMPACT_ATOMS: atom_id res chain seq x y z
N MET A 1 -0.56 9.36 -7.07
CA MET A 1 -1.36 10.48 -6.53
C MET A 1 -2.74 10.41 -7.16
N ASN A 2 -3.78 10.80 -6.44
CA ASN A 2 -5.16 10.83 -6.96
C ASN A 2 -5.38 12.02 -7.92
N SER A 3 -6.58 12.18 -8.48
CA SER A 3 -6.84 13.26 -9.47
C SER A 3 -6.78 14.66 -8.87
N ASP A 4 -7.18 14.78 -7.61
CA ASP A 4 -7.28 16.07 -6.92
C ASP A 4 -5.92 16.53 -6.38
N GLY A 5 -4.92 15.64 -6.39
CA GLY A 5 -3.56 15.92 -5.96
C GLY A 5 -3.36 15.91 -4.44
N ASP A 6 -4.41 15.66 -3.67
CA ASP A 6 -4.42 15.70 -2.21
C ASP A 6 -4.12 14.35 -1.56
N ARG A 7 -4.08 13.25 -2.32
CA ARG A 7 -3.73 11.92 -1.78
C ARG A 7 -2.61 11.23 -2.54
N VAL A 8 -1.64 10.70 -1.82
CA VAL A 8 -0.52 9.93 -2.37
C VAL A 8 -0.31 8.62 -1.64
N ALA A 9 -0.20 7.52 -2.40
CA ALA A 9 0.20 6.22 -1.88
C ALA A 9 1.67 5.97 -2.19
N ILE A 10 2.45 5.57 -1.18
CA ILE A 10 3.91 5.40 -1.25
C ILE A 10 4.25 3.98 -0.81
N GLY A 11 4.91 3.23 -1.69
CA GLY A 11 5.39 1.88 -1.39
C GLY A 11 6.81 1.86 -0.86
N ALA A 12 7.05 1.04 0.16
CA ALA A 12 8.35 0.79 0.77
C ALA A 12 8.63 -0.71 0.78
N HIS A 13 8.89 -1.30 -0.39
CA HIS A 13 8.91 -2.74 -0.62
C HIS A 13 10.03 -3.55 0.07
N LEU A 14 10.99 -2.89 0.70
CA LEU A 14 12.03 -3.53 1.52
C LEU A 14 11.88 -3.17 3.01
N ASN A 15 10.74 -2.62 3.42
CA ASN A 15 10.51 -2.32 4.81
C ASN A 15 10.37 -3.60 5.64
N ASP A 16 11.05 -3.61 6.80
CA ASP A 16 11.12 -4.75 7.72
C ASP A 16 10.12 -4.66 8.89
N GLY A 17 9.11 -3.79 8.81
CA GLY A 17 8.21 -3.48 9.92
C GLY A 17 7.44 -4.69 10.47
N THR A 18 6.97 -5.58 9.59
CA THR A 18 6.27 -6.82 9.99
C THR A 18 7.13 -8.07 9.85
N ALA A 19 7.97 -8.15 8.83
CA ALA A 19 8.98 -9.19 8.62
C ALA A 19 10.03 -8.71 7.61
N SER A 20 11.16 -9.43 7.51
CA SER A 20 12.27 -9.04 6.61
C SER A 20 11.80 -8.90 5.16
N ASN A 21 12.00 -7.74 4.56
CA ASN A 21 11.57 -7.35 3.22
C ASN A 21 10.09 -7.66 2.92
N ALA A 22 9.22 -7.65 3.94
CA ALA A 22 7.78 -7.81 3.74
C ALA A 22 7.20 -6.63 2.95
N GLY A 23 7.75 -5.44 3.20
CA GLY A 23 7.31 -4.19 2.61
C GLY A 23 6.01 -3.67 3.21
N HIS A 24 5.67 -2.42 2.90
CA HIS A 24 4.36 -1.84 3.22
C HIS A 24 4.01 -0.73 2.22
N VAL A 25 2.77 -0.24 2.30
CA VAL A 25 2.33 0.99 1.66
C VAL A 25 1.73 1.93 2.71
N ARG A 26 2.05 3.22 2.61
CA ARG A 26 1.39 4.28 3.36
C ARG A 26 0.64 5.18 2.40
N VAL A 27 -0.53 5.63 2.81
CA VAL A 27 -1.27 6.68 2.10
C VAL A 27 -1.24 7.95 2.93
N TYR A 28 -0.96 9.07 2.30
CA TYR A 28 -0.98 10.38 2.93
C TYR A 28 -2.02 11.26 2.28
N GLU A 29 -2.64 12.13 3.07
CA GLU A 29 -3.56 13.18 2.66
C GLU A 29 -2.96 14.55 2.95
N TYR A 30 -3.03 15.45 1.97
CA TYR A 30 -2.63 16.83 2.08
C TYR A 30 -3.82 17.68 2.50
N SER A 31 -3.75 18.22 3.72
CA SER A 31 -4.75 19.16 4.20
C SER A 31 -4.10 20.25 5.04
N SER A 32 -4.66 21.46 4.95
CA SER A 32 -4.23 22.62 5.75
C SER A 32 -2.72 22.92 5.67
N GLY A 33 -2.09 22.71 4.50
CA GLY A 33 -0.68 22.99 4.28
C GLY A 33 0.28 21.85 4.65
N SER A 34 -0.21 20.68 5.06
CA SER A 34 0.62 19.57 5.54
C SER A 34 0.15 18.21 5.04
N TRP A 35 1.09 17.28 4.87
CA TRP A 35 0.80 15.86 4.63
C TRP A 35 0.65 15.14 5.96
N SER A 36 -0.46 14.44 6.15
CA SER A 36 -0.68 13.53 7.29
C SER A 36 -1.04 12.14 6.79
N GLN A 37 -0.70 11.10 7.55
CA GLN A 37 -0.98 9.74 7.13
C GLN A 37 -2.49 9.46 7.23
N LEU A 38 -3.04 8.89 6.16
CA LEU A 38 -4.45 8.54 6.04
C LEU A 38 -4.63 7.06 6.40
N GLY A 39 -5.07 6.80 7.63
CA GLY A 39 -5.22 5.44 8.17
C GLY A 39 -3.89 4.79 8.59
N SER A 40 -3.96 3.52 8.98
CA SER A 40 -2.79 2.71 9.35
C SER A 40 -1.96 2.30 8.13
N ASP A 41 -0.74 1.82 8.38
CA ASP A 41 0.11 1.19 7.37
C ASP A 41 -0.63 -0.01 6.73
N ILE A 42 -0.43 -0.19 5.43
CA ILE A 42 -0.90 -1.38 4.71
C ILE A 42 0.30 -2.33 4.58
N ASP A 43 0.43 -3.22 5.55
CA ASP A 43 1.61 -4.08 5.70
C ASP A 43 1.63 -5.25 4.71
N GLY A 44 2.84 -5.65 4.32
CA GLY A 44 3.12 -6.92 3.64
C GLY A 44 2.80 -8.13 4.52
N GLU A 45 2.45 -9.25 3.88
CA GLU A 45 1.93 -10.45 4.56
C GLU A 45 3.04 -11.31 5.15
N ALA A 46 4.12 -11.53 4.40
CA ALA A 46 5.22 -12.38 4.81
C ALA A 46 6.58 -11.84 4.37
N ALA A 47 7.64 -12.42 4.94
CA ALA A 47 9.02 -12.08 4.61
C ALA A 47 9.31 -12.28 3.12
N ASN A 48 10.02 -11.33 2.52
CA ASN A 48 10.43 -11.29 1.11
C ASN A 48 9.31 -11.17 0.08
N ASP A 49 8.05 -10.93 0.48
CA ASP A 49 6.95 -10.70 -0.46
C ASP A 49 7.11 -9.41 -1.28
N ARG A 50 7.82 -8.43 -0.69
CA ARG A 50 8.07 -7.10 -1.27
C ARG A 50 6.77 -6.37 -1.66
N SER A 51 5.80 -6.37 -0.75
CA SER A 51 4.55 -5.60 -0.89
C SER A 51 4.87 -4.11 -1.04
N GLY A 52 4.17 -3.43 -1.94
CA GLY A 52 4.46 -2.03 -2.27
C GLY A 52 5.54 -1.86 -3.33
N TYR A 53 5.88 -2.92 -4.07
CA TYR A 53 6.80 -2.83 -5.22
C TYR A 53 6.19 -2.00 -6.35
N SER A 54 4.90 -2.20 -6.61
CA SER A 54 4.09 -1.33 -7.46
C SER A 54 2.87 -0.85 -6.69
N VAL A 55 2.50 0.41 -6.89
CA VAL A 55 1.38 1.04 -6.20
C VAL A 55 0.61 1.91 -7.20
N SER A 56 -0.71 1.76 -7.21
CA SER A 56 -1.61 2.62 -7.97
C SER A 56 -2.78 3.05 -7.08
N ILE A 57 -3.21 4.31 -7.22
CA ILE A 57 -4.35 4.87 -6.50
C ILE A 57 -5.38 5.35 -7.52
N ASN A 58 -6.67 5.12 -7.25
CA ASN A 58 -7.73 5.57 -8.16
C ASN A 58 -7.91 7.10 -8.12
N SER A 59 -8.74 7.63 -9.04
CA SER A 59 -9.02 9.06 -9.15
C SER A 59 -9.56 9.65 -7.84
N ALA A 60 -10.49 8.95 -7.17
CA ALA A 60 -11.11 9.42 -5.92
C ALA A 60 -10.17 9.32 -4.70
N GLY A 61 -9.04 8.63 -4.81
CA GLY A 61 -8.10 8.46 -3.70
C GLY A 61 -8.61 7.57 -2.57
N ASP A 62 -9.65 6.76 -2.80
CA ASP A 62 -10.27 5.86 -1.82
C ASP A 62 -10.00 4.38 -2.11
N ARG A 63 -9.30 4.06 -3.21
CA ARG A 63 -8.84 2.70 -3.53
C ARG A 63 -7.38 2.67 -3.92
N VAL A 64 -6.62 1.71 -3.39
CA VAL A 64 -5.21 1.49 -3.71
C VAL A 64 -4.98 0.04 -4.13
N ALA A 65 -4.27 -0.16 -5.25
CA ALA A 65 -3.78 -1.47 -5.69
C ALA A 65 -2.29 -1.58 -5.40
N ILE A 66 -1.88 -2.68 -4.75
CA ILE A 66 -0.54 -2.89 -4.22
C ILE A 66 -0.01 -4.22 -4.75
N GLY A 67 1.08 -4.17 -5.51
CA GLY A 67 1.76 -5.35 -6.03
C GLY A 67 2.85 -5.87 -5.10
N ALA A 68 2.88 -7.19 -4.95
CA ALA A 68 3.90 -7.96 -4.25
C ALA A 68 4.44 -9.05 -5.19
N HIS A 69 5.44 -8.68 -6.02
CA HIS A 69 5.90 -9.53 -7.14
C HIS A 69 6.59 -10.83 -6.72
N LEU A 70 7.03 -10.94 -5.46
CA LEU A 70 7.68 -12.15 -4.94
C LEU A 70 6.80 -12.95 -3.99
N ASN A 71 5.55 -12.53 -3.77
CA ASN A 71 4.69 -13.26 -2.87
C ASN A 71 4.42 -14.68 -3.38
N GLY A 72 4.49 -15.63 -2.46
CA GLY A 72 4.48 -17.07 -2.73
C GLY A 72 3.09 -17.74 -2.76
N GLY A 73 2.00 -16.99 -2.63
CA GLY A 73 0.62 -17.47 -2.41
C GLY A 73 0.35 -18.93 -2.77
N THR A 74 0.12 -19.22 -4.05
CA THR A 74 -0.17 -20.58 -4.55
C THR A 74 1.03 -21.31 -5.19
N ALA A 75 2.13 -20.59 -5.42
CA ALA A 75 3.39 -21.12 -5.96
C ALA A 75 4.54 -20.15 -5.62
N SER A 76 5.78 -20.65 -5.57
CA SER A 76 6.97 -19.83 -5.27
C SER A 76 7.03 -18.60 -6.18
N GLN A 77 7.00 -17.40 -5.59
CA GLN A 77 7.07 -16.11 -6.29
C GLN A 77 6.03 -15.96 -7.42
N ALA A 78 4.83 -16.53 -7.25
CA ALA A 78 3.72 -16.34 -8.19
C ALA A 78 3.33 -14.86 -8.33
N GLY A 79 3.60 -14.07 -7.28
CA GLY A 79 3.18 -12.70 -7.15
C GLY A 79 1.67 -12.59 -6.93
N HIS A 80 1.24 -11.48 -6.32
CA HIS A 80 -0.16 -11.11 -6.31
C HIS A 80 -0.34 -9.60 -6.19
N VAL A 81 -1.59 -9.15 -6.36
CA VAL A 81 -2.01 -7.77 -6.12
C VAL A 81 -3.14 -7.77 -5.09
N ARG A 82 -3.03 -6.91 -4.08
CA ARG A 82 -4.13 -6.63 -3.13
C ARG A 82 -4.70 -5.26 -3.44
N VAL A 83 -6.02 -5.15 -3.42
CA VAL A 83 -6.73 -3.89 -3.60
C VAL A 83 -7.38 -3.55 -2.27
N TYR A 84 -7.13 -2.36 -1.74
CA TYR A 84 -7.74 -1.88 -0.50
C TYR A 84 -8.68 -0.73 -0.79
N ALA A 85 -9.78 -0.65 -0.05
CA ALA A 85 -10.69 0.47 0.01
C ALA A 85 -10.55 1.21 1.35
N TYR A 86 -10.61 2.54 1.31
CA TYR A 86 -10.62 3.38 2.50
C TYR A 86 -12.05 3.69 2.91
N SER A 87 -12.42 3.33 4.14
CA SER A 87 -13.70 3.71 4.72
C SER A 87 -13.57 3.87 6.22
N SER A 88 -14.30 4.83 6.79
CA SER A 88 -14.41 5.03 8.24
C SER A 88 -13.05 5.09 8.98
N GLY A 89 -12.03 5.70 8.35
CA GLY A 89 -10.70 5.84 8.96
C GLY A 89 -9.72 4.69 8.72
N SER A 90 -10.09 3.65 7.97
CA SER A 90 -9.28 2.43 7.82
C SER A 90 -9.23 1.91 6.38
N TRP A 91 -8.11 1.25 6.04
CA TRP A 91 -7.94 0.51 4.81
C TRP A 91 -8.34 -0.95 5.00
N THR A 92 -9.21 -1.45 4.13
CA THR A 92 -9.66 -2.85 4.14
C THR A 92 -9.53 -3.43 2.73
N GLN A 93 -9.02 -4.65 2.62
CA GLN A 93 -8.94 -5.36 1.34
C GLN A 93 -10.32 -5.76 0.83
#